data_AF-A0A6B1I8N2-F1
#
_entry.id   AF-A0A6B1I8N2-F1
#
_cell.length_a   1.000
_cell.length_b   1.000
_cell.length_c   1.000
_cell.angle_alpha   90.00
_cell.angle_beta   90.00
_cell.angle_gamma   90.00
#
_symmetry.space_group_name_H-M   'P 1'
#
loop_
_entity.id
_entity.type
_entity.pdbx_description
1 polymer ?
#
loop_
_entity_poly.entity_id
_entity_poly.type
_entity_poly.pdbx_seq_one_letter_code
_entity_poly.pdbx_strand_id
1 'polypeptide(L)'
;FVLSAVMAGFAGIISSIRTAAANPNSGTGYELEVIAMVVIGGTALTGGRGTIIGTVLGVFILRLMRNGIVLIGVPGLAYNIFIGAIILGMMALHSWVDRRRQERY
;
A
#
# COMPACT_ATOMS: atom_id res chain seq x y z
N PHE A 1 14.18 9.27 10.81
CA PHE A 1 14.05 8.02 11.58
C PHE A 1 13.32 8.23 12.91
N VAL A 2 13.62 9.27 13.70
CA VAL A 2 12.89 9.54 14.96
C VAL A 2 11.40 9.74 14.74
N LEU A 3 11.01 10.56 13.76
CA LEU A 3 9.60 10.81 13.44
C LEU A 3 8.85 9.53 13.01
N SER A 4 9.47 8.70 12.17
CA SER A 4 8.87 7.43 11.73
C SER A 4 8.76 6.41 12.87
N ALA A 5 9.72 6.38 13.80
CA ALA A 5 9.67 5.53 14.98
C ALA A 5 8.54 5.96 15.93
N VAL A 6 8.36 7.26 16.16
CA VAL A 6 7.26 7.81 16.96
C VAL A 6 5.91 7.49 16.33
N MET A 7 5.77 7.70 15.01
CA MET A 7 4.52 7.37 14.28
C MET A 7 4.21 5.88 14.31
N ALA A 8 5.22 5.01 14.13
CA ALA A 8 5.05 3.56 14.18
C ALA A 8 4.66 3.08 15.59
N GLY A 9 5.30 3.61 16.63
CA GLY A 9 4.94 3.31 18.02
C GLY A 9 3.52 3.73 18.35
N PHE A 10 3.10 4.93 17.92
CA PHE A 10 1.74 5.42 18.11
C PHE A 10 0.70 4.57 17.37
N ALA A 11 0.98 4.20 16.12
CA ALA A 11 0.12 3.31 15.34
C ALA A 11 -0.02 1.91 15.98
N GLY A 12 1.06 1.38 16.57
CA GLY A 12 1.06 0.11 17.30
C GLY A 12 0.15 0.12 18.53
N ILE A 13 0.19 1.21 19.32
CA ILE A 13 -0.70 1.39 20.49
C ILE A 13 -2.16 1.39 20.05
N ILE A 14 -2.51 2.16 19.02
CA ILE A 14 -3.88 2.23 18.49
C ILE A 14 -4.36 0.87 17.97
N SER A 15 -3.50 0.16 17.23
CA SER A 15 -3.82 -1.16 16.70
C SER A 15 -4.08 -2.21 17.80
N SER A 16 -3.30 -2.14 18.88
CA SER A 16 -3.45 -3.00 20.06
C SER A 16 -4.79 -2.78 20.76
N ILE A 17 -5.20 -1.52 20.95
CA ILE A 17 -6.50 -1.16 21.54
C ILE A 17 -7.65 -1.68 20.68
N ARG A 18 -7.56 -1.56 19.35
CA ARG A 18 -8.63 -1.99 18.43
C ARG A 18 -8.88 -3.49 18.47
N THR A 19 -7.83 -4.29 18.61
CA THR A 19 -7.94 -5.75 18.46
C THR A 19 -8.36 -6.42 19.76
N ALA A 20 -8.24 -5.75 20.92
CA ALA A 20 -8.49 -6.26 22.30
C ALA A 20 -7.77 -7.57 22.68
N ALA A 21 -7.12 -8.21 21.71
CA ALA A 21 -6.20 -9.33 21.78
C ALA A 21 -5.02 -8.98 20.87
N ALA A 22 -3.80 -9.08 21.38
CA ALA A 22 -2.59 -8.87 20.59
C ALA A 22 -2.38 -10.08 19.66
N ASN A 23 -3.17 -10.15 18.58
CA ASN A 23 -2.97 -11.18 17.56
C ASN A 23 -1.75 -10.76 16.70
N PRO A 24 -0.63 -11.49 16.77
CA PRO A 24 0.60 -11.12 16.04
C PRO A 24 0.39 -11.15 14.53
N ASN A 25 -0.63 -11.86 14.04
CA ASN A 25 -0.94 -11.93 12.62
C ASN A 25 -1.66 -10.68 12.09
N SER A 26 -2.13 -9.77 12.95
CA SER A 26 -2.89 -8.58 12.52
C SER A 26 -2.07 -7.58 11.68
N GLY A 27 -0.74 -7.64 11.72
CA GLY A 27 0.13 -6.83 10.86
C GLY A 27 0.57 -7.53 9.57
N THR A 28 0.30 -8.83 9.42
CA THR A 28 0.76 -9.59 8.26
C THR A 28 0.09 -9.09 6.97
N GLY A 29 0.91 -8.79 5.97
CA GLY A 29 0.45 -8.25 4.68
C GLY A 29 0.21 -6.74 4.63
N TYR A 30 0.27 -6.02 5.76
CA TYR A 30 0.11 -4.56 5.75
C TYR A 30 1.24 -3.85 5.02
N GLU A 31 2.45 -4.38 5.07
CA GLU A 31 3.61 -3.84 4.36
C GLU A 31 3.35 -3.84 2.84
N LEU A 32 2.92 -4.98 2.30
CA LEU A 32 2.60 -5.13 0.88
C LEU A 32 1.40 -4.27 0.48
N GLU A 33 0.37 -4.20 1.32
CA GLU A 33 -0.80 -3.34 1.11
C GLU A 33 -0.38 -1.86 1.05
N VAL A 34 0.47 -1.41 1.97
CA VAL A 34 0.97 -0.03 2.00
C VAL A 34 1.80 0.28 0.76
N ILE A 35 2.66 -0.63 0.32
CA ILE A 35 3.43 -0.45 -0.92
C ILE A 35 2.48 -0.26 -2.12
N ALA A 36 1.44 -1.10 -2.26
CA ALA A 36 0.45 -0.94 -3.33
C ALA A 36 -0.29 0.41 -3.27
N MET A 37 -0.72 0.82 -2.07
CA MET A 37 -1.41 2.07 -1.84
C MET A 37 -0.61 3.29 -2.27
N VAL A 38 0.67 3.32 -1.90
CA VAL A 38 1.56 4.46 -2.16
C VAL A 38 1.92 4.52 -3.65
N VAL A 39 2.17 3.37 -4.27
CA VAL A 39 2.51 3.27 -5.70
C VAL A 39 1.33 3.63 -6.59
N ILE A 40 0.09 3.23 -6.24
CA ILE A 40 -1.14 3.71 -6.92
C ILE A 40 -1.24 5.24 -6.86
N GLY A 41 -0.84 5.83 -5.74
CA GLY A 41 -0.73 7.28 -5.58
C GLY A 41 0.32 7.96 -6.47
N GLY A 42 1.07 7.19 -7.27
CA GLY A 42 2.04 7.71 -8.24
C GLY A 42 3.47 7.83 -7.70
N THR A 43 3.79 7.23 -6.56
CA THR A 43 5.18 7.15 -6.09
C THR A 43 5.91 6.00 -6.78
N ALA A 44 7.10 6.26 -7.30
CA ALA A 44 7.93 5.24 -7.91
C ALA A 44 8.43 4.22 -6.86
N LEU A 45 8.33 2.93 -7.20
CA LEU A 45 8.91 1.82 -6.42
C LEU A 45 10.43 1.95 -6.24
N THR A 46 11.11 2.50 -7.24
CA THR A 46 12.56 2.73 -7.25
C THR A 46 12.99 3.96 -6.46
N GLY A 47 12.04 4.73 -5.91
CA GLY A 47 12.31 5.97 -5.20
C GLY A 47 12.66 7.14 -6.12
N GLY A 48 12.73 8.35 -5.56
CA GLY A 48 13.18 9.57 -6.26
C GLY A 48 12.12 10.31 -7.07
N ARG A 49 10.92 9.76 -7.29
CA ARG A 49 9.80 10.43 -7.97
C ARG A 49 8.45 10.09 -7.33
N GLY A 50 7.65 11.11 -7.01
CA GLY A 50 6.33 10.97 -6.41
C GLY A 50 5.90 12.24 -5.67
N THR A 51 4.61 12.37 -5.37
CA THR A 51 4.07 13.50 -4.59
C THR A 51 3.32 13.01 -3.37
N ILE A 52 3.44 13.72 -2.25
CA ILE A 52 2.73 13.40 -0.99
C ILE A 52 1.22 13.39 -1.22
N ILE A 53 0.71 14.37 -1.98
CA ILE A 53 -0.73 14.49 -2.28
C ILE A 53 -1.23 13.25 -3.04
N GLY A 54 -0.48 12.81 -4.05
CA GLY A 54 -0.80 11.59 -4.79
C GLY A 54 -0.84 10.35 -3.88
N THR A 55 0.14 10.21 -2.99
CA THR A 55 0.18 9.12 -2.00
C THR A 55 -1.03 9.12 -1.08
N VAL A 56 -1.39 10.29 -0.52
CA VAL A 56 -2.54 10.41 0.40
C VAL A 56 -3.83 10.00 -0.32
N LEU A 57 -4.02 10.44 -1.57
CA LEU A 57 -5.17 10.05 -2.37
C LEU A 57 -5.18 8.55 -2.69
N GLY A 58 -4.04 7.98 -3.06
CA GLY A 58 -3.91 6.53 -3.35
C GLY A 58 -4.23 5.65 -2.15
N VAL A 59 -3.68 6.01 -0.98
CA VAL A 59 -3.99 5.35 0.31
C VAL A 59 -5.48 5.48 0.62
N PHE A 60 -6.05 6.68 0.49
CA PHE A 60 -7.47 6.90 0.79
C PHE A 60 -8.40 6.05 -0.09
N ILE A 61 -8.15 6.05 -1.41
CA ILE A 61 -8.97 5.30 -2.38
C ILE A 61 -8.94 3.80 -2.08
N LEU A 62 -7.75 3.21 -1.95
CA LEU A 62 -7.66 1.77 -1.70
C LEU A 62 -8.16 1.36 -0.31
N ARG A 63 -8.01 2.23 0.70
CA ARG A 63 -8.52 1.96 2.05
C ARG A 63 -10.04 2.01 2.10
N LEU A 64 -10.67 2.92 1.33
CA LEU A 64 -12.11 2.93 1.13
C LEU A 64 -12.57 1.68 0.38
N MET A 65 -11.87 1.30 -0.68
CA MET A 65 -12.19 0.09 -1.45
C MET A 65 -12.10 -1.16 -0.59
N ARG A 66 -11.07 -1.27 0.26
CA ARG A 66 -10.92 -2.36 1.24
C ARG A 66 -12.11 -2.43 2.19
N ASN A 67 -12.52 -1.30 2.76
CA ASN A 67 -13.70 -1.25 3.64
C ASN A 67 -14.98 -1.62 2.88
N GLY A 68 -15.14 -1.17 1.63
CA GLY A 68 -16.28 -1.53 0.79
C GLY A 68 -16.35 -3.02 0.47
N ILE A 69 -15.21 -3.64 0.10
CA ILE A 69 -15.11 -5.08 -0.17
C ILE A 69 -15.43 -5.91 1.07
N VAL A 70 -14.94 -5.48 2.24
CA VAL A 70 -15.26 -6.12 3.52
C VAL A 70 -16.75 -6.02 3.84
N LEU A 71 -17.39 -4.87 3.54
CA LEU A 71 -18.83 -4.67 3.77
C LEU A 71 -19.72 -5.52 2.85
N ILE A 72 -19.26 -5.78 1.63
CA ILE A 72 -19.93 -6.67 0.66
C ILE A 72 -19.75 -8.16 1.04
N GLY A 73 -18.93 -8.47 2.05
CA GLY A 73 -18.71 -9.84 2.55
C GLY A 73 -17.76 -10.66 1.70
N VAL A 74 -16.96 -10.01 0.85
CA VAL A 74 -15.96 -10.70 0.02
C VAL A 74 -14.82 -11.20 0.90
N PRO A 75 -14.36 -12.46 0.74
CA PRO A 75 -13.26 -12.99 1.53
C PRO A 75 -11.96 -12.20 1.29
N GLY A 76 -11.24 -11.90 2.38
CA GLY A 76 -9.99 -11.12 2.33
C GLY A 76 -8.89 -11.72 1.45
N LEU A 77 -8.97 -13.02 1.15
CA LEU A 77 -8.06 -13.69 0.23
C LEU A 77 -8.16 -13.12 -1.19
N ALA A 78 -9.37 -12.81 -1.68
CA ALA A 78 -9.56 -12.20 -2.98
C ALA A 78 -8.96 -10.77 -3.02
N TYR A 79 -9.05 -10.04 -1.92
CA TYR A 79 -8.45 -8.72 -1.78
C TYR A 79 -6.91 -8.78 -1.82
N ASN A 80 -6.29 -9.76 -1.15
CA ASN A 80 -4.84 -9.95 -1.18
C ASN A 80 -4.33 -10.29 -2.59
N ILE A 81 -5.04 -11.15 -3.32
CA ILE A 81 -4.71 -11.46 -4.72
C ILE A 81 -4.81 -10.19 -5.59
N PHE A 82 -5.84 -9.38 -5.37
CA PHE A 82 -6.05 -8.13 -6.10
C PHE A 82 -4.90 -7.12 -5.86
N ILE A 83 -4.45 -6.98 -4.61
CA ILE A 83 -3.28 -6.15 -4.27
C ILE A 83 -2.02 -6.66 -4.99
N GLY A 84 -1.77 -7.97 -4.95
CA GLY A 84 -0.62 -8.56 -5.65
C GLY A 84 -0.64 -8.30 -7.15
N ALA A 85 -1.81 -8.46 -7.77
CA ALA A 85 -2.00 -8.18 -9.19
C ALA A 85 -1.75 -6.71 -9.55
N ILE A 86 -2.21 -5.78 -8.71
CA ILE A 86 -1.94 -4.33 -8.88
C ILE A 86 -0.45 -4.04 -8.87
N ILE A 87 0.28 -4.56 -7.88
CA ILE A 87 1.72 -4.28 -7.75
C ILE A 87 2.45 -4.79 -8.97
N LEU A 88 2.18 -6.04 -9.39
CA LEU A 88 2.77 -6.63 -10.58
C LEU A 88 2.42 -5.84 -11.83
N GLY A 89 1.16 -5.43 -11.98
CA GLY A 89 0.69 -4.62 -13.11
C GLY A 89 1.38 -3.26 -13.17
N MET A 90 1.48 -2.54 -12.04
CA MET A 90 2.18 -1.26 -11.99
C MET A 90 3.68 -1.41 -12.26
N MET A 91 4.32 -2.44 -11.73
CA MET A 91 5.74 -2.68 -11.98
C MET A 91 6.02 -3.09 -13.44
N ALA A 92 5.13 -3.88 -14.05
CA ALA A 92 5.19 -4.19 -15.49
C ALA A 92 5.03 -2.93 -16.34
N LEU A 93 4.05 -2.09 -16.03
CA LEU A 93 3.86 -0.80 -16.72
C LEU A 93 5.07 0.11 -16.54
N HIS A 94 5.59 0.22 -15.32
CA HIS A 94 6.74 1.06 -15.00
C HIS A 94 7.99 0.60 -15.77
N SER A 95 8.28 -0.71 -15.76
CA SER A 95 9.40 -1.30 -16.50
C SER A 95 9.28 -1.16 -18.01
N TRP A 96 8.06 -1.26 -18.56
CA TRP A 96 7.83 -1.07 -20.00
C TRP A 96 8.02 0.39 -20.42
N VAL A 97 7.58 1.34 -19.60
CA VAL A 97 7.78 2.78 -19.82
C VAL A 97 9.25 3.18 -19.66
N ASP A 98 9.96 2.64 -18.66
CA ASP A 98 11.37 2.98 -18.44
C ASP A 98 12.28 2.42 -19.55
N ARG A 99 11.98 1.23 -20.08
CA ARG A 99 12.69 0.70 -21.25
C ARG A 99 12.62 1.65 -22.46
N ARG A 100 11.48 2.30 -22.68
CA ARG A 100 11.32 3.30 -23.75
C ARG A 100 12.05 4.62 -23.48
N ARG A 101 12.41 4.91 -22.23
CA ARG A 101 13.23 6.09 -21.86
C ARG A 101 14.72 5.84 -21.99
N GLN A 102 15.18 4.60 -21.84
CA GLN A 102 16.60 4.26 -22.01
C GLN A 102 17.07 4.31 -23.47
N GLU A 103 16.18 4.14 -24.46
CA GLU A 103 16.53 4.26 -25.89
C GLU A 103 16.71 5.71 -26.37
N ARG A 104 16.55 6.71 -25.50
CA ARG A 104 16.62 8.15 -25.86
C ARG A 104 17.84 8.89 -25.29
N TYR A 105 18.82 8.16 -24.74
CA TYR A 105 20.15 8.63 -24.34
C TYR A 105 21.21 7.72 -24.95
#